data_AF-A0A2E6H9V1-F1
#
_entry.id   AF-A0A2E6H9V1-F1
#
_cell.length_a   1.000
_cell.length_b   1.000
_cell.length_c   1.000
_cell.angle_alpha   90.00
_cell.angle_beta   90.00
_cell.angle_gamma   90.00
#
_symmetry.space_group_name_H-M   'P 1'
#
loop_
_entity.id
_entity.type
_entity.pdbx_description
1 polymer ?
#
loop_
_entity_poly.entity_id
_entity_poly.type
_entity_poly.pdbx_seq_one_letter_code
_entity_poly.pdbx_strand_id
1 'polypeptide(L)'
;MQFLVLVVVFLGLLTSCGQRKAPANDARFNIYKSQFQEEAKKRGIEITDGELSLPIAFGETGEGSDGICTIPGMGRNAFSAAANNLFNKENYDRKFILIHPDILEKDLFYIEAVVFHELAHCLLGRDHTEEKSLMNFSQERNTDYPMLRTVYLDELFGLEANFDDFNMQLGCGKPADSSEFLEDVLYRSFGRTLRYSIFPGDNEESSEVFCVNSILK
;
A
#
# COMPACT_ATOMS: atom_id res chain seq x y z
N MET A 1 -19.02 56.14 -4.16
CA MET A 1 -19.47 54.83 -4.69
C MET A 1 -18.33 53.99 -5.29
N GLN A 2 -17.42 54.54 -6.10
CA GLN A 2 -16.30 53.77 -6.69
C GLN A 2 -15.39 53.06 -5.69
N PHE A 3 -15.10 53.68 -4.53
CA PHE A 3 -14.26 53.08 -3.49
C PHE A 3 -14.90 51.83 -2.84
N LEU A 4 -16.24 51.81 -2.72
CA LEU A 4 -16.96 50.69 -2.11
C LEU A 4 -16.98 49.47 -3.04
N VAL A 5 -17.06 49.71 -4.35
CA VAL A 5 -17.02 48.65 -5.38
C VAL A 5 -15.65 47.97 -5.39
N LEU A 6 -14.56 48.74 -5.27
CA LEU A 6 -13.20 48.21 -5.22
C LEU A 6 -12.95 47.34 -3.98
N VAL A 7 -13.48 47.73 -2.82
CA VAL A 7 -13.37 46.95 -1.57
C VAL A 7 -14.14 45.62 -1.67
N VAL A 8 -15.34 45.62 -2.27
CA VAL A 8 -16.14 44.39 -2.45
C VAL A 8 -15.48 43.43 -3.45
N VAL A 9 -14.88 43.93 -4.54
CA VAL A 9 -14.14 43.10 -5.50
C VAL A 9 -12.89 42.50 -4.87
N PHE A 10 -12.15 43.27 -4.06
CA PHE A 10 -10.94 42.77 -3.39
C PHE A 10 -11.26 41.74 -2.30
N LEU A 11 -12.36 41.94 -1.54
CA LEU A 11 -12.86 40.95 -0.58
C LEU A 11 -13.36 39.68 -1.26
N GLY A 12 -13.98 39.78 -2.45
CA GLY A 12 -14.41 38.62 -3.24
C GLY A 12 -13.24 37.74 -3.69
N LEU A 13 -12.12 38.35 -4.11
CA LEU A 13 -10.92 37.63 -4.56
C LEU A 13 -10.21 36.86 -3.42
N LEU A 14 -10.38 37.29 -2.16
CA LEU A 14 -9.79 36.61 -0.99
C LEU A 14 -10.60 35.39 -0.51
N THR A 15 -11.83 35.20 -0.98
CA THR A 15 -12.69 34.07 -0.56
C THR A 15 -12.59 32.83 -1.45
N SER A 16 -11.82 32.89 -2.54
CA SER A 16 -11.70 31.77 -3.50
C SER A 16 -10.58 30.77 -3.18
N CYS A 17 -9.93 30.87 -2.01
CA CYS A 17 -9.11 29.77 -1.49
C CYS A 17 -10.03 28.70 -0.87
N GLY A 18 -10.85 28.06 -1.72
CA GLY A 18 -11.62 26.90 -1.32
C GLY A 18 -10.69 25.81 -0.80
N GLN A 19 -11.05 25.17 0.33
CA GLN A 19 -10.31 24.02 0.83
C GLN A 19 -10.12 23.02 -0.31
N ARG A 20 -8.86 22.65 -0.58
CA ARG A 20 -8.56 21.57 -1.53
C ARG A 20 -9.36 20.35 -1.06
N LYS A 21 -10.24 19.83 -1.92
CA LYS A 21 -11.01 18.61 -1.63
C LYS A 21 -10.12 17.39 -1.84
N ALA A 22 -10.44 16.29 -1.17
CA ALA A 22 -9.84 14.99 -1.49
C ALA A 22 -10.09 14.66 -2.98
N PRO A 23 -9.14 13.98 -3.65
CA PRO A 23 -9.35 13.49 -5.01
C PRO A 23 -10.46 12.44 -5.04
N ALA A 24 -11.06 12.25 -6.22
CA ALA A 24 -11.95 11.12 -6.44
C ALA A 24 -11.15 9.82 -6.48
N ASN A 25 -11.73 8.75 -5.96
CA ASN A 25 -11.11 7.42 -6.00
C ASN A 25 -10.99 6.90 -7.43
N ASP A 26 -9.79 6.47 -7.82
CA ASP A 26 -9.54 5.77 -9.08
C ASP A 26 -9.90 4.28 -8.91
N ALA A 27 -10.89 3.84 -9.69
CA ALA A 27 -11.44 2.49 -9.60
C ALA A 27 -10.41 1.37 -9.84
N ARG A 28 -9.29 1.68 -10.50
CA ARG A 28 -8.20 0.70 -10.73
C ARG A 28 -7.57 0.20 -9.43
N PHE A 29 -7.65 0.98 -8.36
CA PHE A 29 -7.10 0.59 -7.05
C PHE A 29 -8.08 -0.23 -6.20
N ASN A 30 -9.34 -0.41 -6.62
CA ASN A 30 -10.35 -1.11 -5.81
C ASN A 30 -9.97 -2.57 -5.53
N ILE A 31 -9.29 -3.23 -6.46
CA ILE A 31 -8.84 -4.61 -6.24
C ILE A 31 -7.87 -4.71 -5.06
N TYR A 32 -6.93 -3.77 -4.94
CA TYR A 32 -5.97 -3.76 -3.84
C TYR A 32 -6.65 -3.47 -2.50
N LYS A 33 -7.69 -2.62 -2.48
CA LYS A 33 -8.49 -2.41 -1.26
C LYS A 33 -9.17 -3.70 -0.79
N SER A 34 -9.82 -4.42 -1.70
CA SER A 34 -10.45 -5.70 -1.39
C SER A 34 -9.43 -6.74 -0.93
N GLN A 35 -8.29 -6.84 -1.61
CA GLN A 35 -7.21 -7.75 -1.23
C GLN A 35 -6.63 -7.40 0.14
N PHE A 36 -6.41 -6.11 0.44
CA PHE A 36 -5.92 -5.67 1.75
C PHE A 36 -6.89 -6.06 2.88
N GLN A 37 -8.20 -5.91 2.66
CA GLN A 37 -9.23 -6.33 3.60
C GLN A 37 -9.25 -7.86 3.80
N GLU A 38 -9.11 -8.63 2.73
CA GLU A 38 -9.01 -10.09 2.81
C GLU A 38 -7.77 -10.54 3.60
N GLU A 39 -6.62 -9.92 3.35
CA GLU A 39 -5.38 -10.21 4.08
C GLU A 39 -5.43 -9.79 5.55
N ALA A 40 -6.06 -8.66 5.86
CA ALA A 40 -6.32 -8.23 7.22
C ALA A 40 -7.19 -9.25 7.96
N LYS A 41 -8.27 -9.72 7.31
CA LYS A 41 -9.19 -10.70 7.87
C LYS A 41 -8.51 -12.04 8.17
N LYS A 42 -7.63 -12.53 7.29
CA LYS A 42 -6.82 -13.75 7.54
C LYS A 42 -5.96 -13.63 8.80
N ARG A 43 -5.58 -12.41 9.17
CA ARG A 43 -4.76 -12.06 10.33
C ARG A 43 -5.56 -11.64 11.56
N GLY A 44 -6.89 -11.79 11.53
CA GLY A 44 -7.77 -11.44 12.63
C GLY A 44 -8.00 -9.93 12.80
N ILE A 45 -7.69 -9.13 11.78
CA ILE A 45 -7.90 -7.67 11.79
C ILE A 45 -9.13 -7.36 10.97
N GLU A 46 -10.09 -6.68 11.60
CA GLU A 46 -11.31 -6.24 10.94
C GLU A 46 -11.10 -4.87 10.29
N ILE A 47 -11.31 -4.79 8.98
CA ILE A 47 -11.39 -3.54 8.22
C ILE A 47 -12.78 -3.48 7.60
N THR A 48 -13.51 -2.41 7.88
CA THR A 48 -14.88 -2.20 7.42
C THR A 48 -14.90 -1.62 6.01
N ASP A 49 -16.01 -1.80 5.29
CA ASP A 49 -16.21 -1.19 3.96
C ASP A 49 -16.19 0.35 4.02
N GLY A 50 -16.59 0.91 5.17
CA GLY A 50 -16.47 2.34 5.46
C GLY A 50 -15.01 2.78 5.43
N GLU A 51 -14.11 2.04 6.08
CA GLU A 51 -12.68 2.35 6.10
C GLU A 51 -12.05 2.27 4.70
N LEU A 52 -12.49 1.32 3.87
CA LEU A 52 -12.03 1.19 2.48
C LEU A 52 -12.61 2.25 1.52
N SER A 53 -13.54 3.09 1.99
CA SER A 53 -14.01 4.24 1.20
C SER A 53 -12.94 5.33 1.02
N LEU A 54 -11.83 5.25 1.74
CA LEU A 54 -10.63 6.07 1.59
C LEU A 54 -10.23 6.25 0.11
N PRO A 55 -10.22 7.46 -0.46
CA PRO A 55 -9.87 7.65 -1.86
C PRO A 55 -8.40 7.30 -2.14
N ILE A 56 -8.14 6.53 -3.21
CA ILE A 56 -6.80 6.31 -3.77
C ILE A 56 -6.81 6.86 -5.19
N ALA A 57 -5.87 7.73 -5.53
CA ALA A 57 -5.82 8.37 -6.84
C ALA A 57 -4.37 8.60 -7.29
N PHE A 58 -4.19 8.87 -8.58
CA PHE A 58 -2.91 9.34 -9.09
C PHE A 58 -2.67 10.81 -8.70
N GLY A 59 -1.44 11.15 -8.34
CA GLY A 59 -1.06 12.52 -8.02
C GLY A 59 0.42 12.68 -7.69
N GLU A 60 0.81 13.93 -7.39
CA GLU A 60 2.16 14.23 -6.92
C GLU A 60 2.36 13.74 -5.49
N THR A 61 3.35 12.89 -5.29
CA THR A 61 3.73 12.26 -4.01
C THR A 61 4.92 12.95 -3.32
N GLY A 62 5.72 13.70 -4.07
CA GLY A 62 6.98 14.29 -3.61
C GLY A 62 8.18 13.64 -4.30
N GLU A 63 9.37 14.22 -4.17
CA GLU A 63 10.58 13.63 -4.76
C GLU A 63 10.91 12.31 -4.02
N GLY A 64 11.05 11.23 -4.79
CA GLY A 64 11.53 9.95 -4.28
C GLY A 64 10.49 9.03 -3.63
N SER A 65 9.20 9.39 -3.61
CA SER A 65 8.14 8.50 -3.11
C SER A 65 7.16 8.11 -4.21
N ASP A 66 6.79 6.83 -4.28
CA ASP A 66 5.76 6.34 -5.21
C ASP A 66 4.35 6.36 -4.61
N GLY A 67 4.21 6.60 -3.30
CA GLY A 67 2.95 6.69 -2.58
C GLY A 67 2.98 7.75 -1.48
N ILE A 68 1.81 8.24 -1.07
CA ILE A 68 1.67 9.01 0.17
C ILE A 68 0.23 8.95 0.69
N CYS A 69 0.08 8.60 1.96
CA CYS A 69 -1.12 8.81 2.75
C CYS A 69 -1.13 10.25 3.30
N THR A 70 -2.20 11.02 3.02
CA THR A 70 -2.31 12.43 3.42
C THR A 70 -3.75 12.87 3.69
N ILE A 71 -3.94 14.15 4.10
CA ILE A 71 -5.26 14.78 4.28
C ILE A 71 -5.38 16.08 3.47
N PRO A 72 -6.60 16.54 3.13
CA PRO A 72 -6.75 17.71 2.28
C PRO A 72 -6.21 18.99 2.94
N GLY A 73 -5.38 19.72 2.19
CA GLY A 73 -4.74 20.96 2.66
C GLY A 73 -3.48 20.76 3.51
N MET A 74 -3.10 19.51 3.79
CA MET A 74 -1.83 19.20 4.43
C MET A 74 -0.69 19.30 3.39
N GLY A 75 0.29 20.17 3.65
CA GLY A 75 1.48 20.31 2.82
C GLY A 75 2.49 19.19 3.07
N ARG A 76 3.54 19.12 2.24
CA ARG A 76 4.58 18.08 2.26
C ARG A 76 5.34 17.91 3.60
N ASN A 77 5.28 18.90 4.50
CA ASN A 77 6.09 18.97 5.73
C ASN A 77 5.32 18.65 7.03
N ALA A 78 4.13 18.05 6.94
CA ALA A 78 3.24 17.91 8.11
C ALA A 78 3.39 16.59 8.89
N PHE A 79 4.44 15.80 8.64
CA PHE A 79 4.79 14.63 9.44
C PHE A 79 5.52 15.07 10.71
N SER A 80 4.77 15.57 11.69
CA SER A 80 5.23 15.75 13.08
C SER A 80 4.46 14.79 13.98
N ALA A 81 4.84 14.61 15.24
CA ALA A 81 4.12 13.75 16.20
C ALA A 81 2.61 14.04 16.35
N ALA A 82 2.11 15.20 15.88
CA ALA A 82 0.69 15.50 15.77
C ALA A 82 -0.03 14.75 14.63
N ALA A 83 0.70 14.27 13.63
CA ALA A 83 0.22 13.47 12.50
C ALA A 83 -0.30 12.11 12.98
N ASN A 84 0.33 11.49 13.99
CA ASN A 84 -0.07 10.17 14.49
C ASN A 84 -1.49 10.18 15.10
N ASN A 85 -1.94 11.32 15.62
CA ASN A 85 -3.33 11.50 16.09
C ASN A 85 -4.33 11.70 14.93
N LEU A 86 -3.84 12.11 13.76
CA LEU A 86 -4.65 12.30 12.55
C LEU A 86 -4.68 11.02 11.70
N PHE A 87 -3.61 10.23 11.71
CA PHE A 87 -3.45 9.01 10.93
C PHE A 87 -3.80 7.74 11.74
N ASN A 88 -5.03 7.65 12.25
CA ASN A 88 -5.55 6.42 12.88
C ASN A 88 -6.86 5.93 12.26
N LYS A 89 -7.27 4.71 12.60
CA LYS A 89 -8.51 4.07 12.12
C LYS A 89 -9.77 4.93 12.36
N GLU A 90 -9.77 5.81 13.36
CA GLU A 90 -10.95 6.59 13.73
C GLU A 90 -11.19 7.82 12.82
N ASN A 91 -10.20 8.23 12.01
CA ASN A 91 -10.26 9.44 11.18
C ASN A 91 -10.03 9.17 9.68
N TYR A 92 -10.35 7.97 9.19
CA TYR A 92 -10.09 7.57 7.80
C TYR A 92 -10.80 8.45 6.76
N ASP A 93 -11.97 9.00 7.10
CA ASP A 93 -12.84 9.81 6.25
C ASP A 93 -12.20 11.15 5.82
N ARG A 94 -11.15 11.56 6.54
CA ARG A 94 -10.41 12.79 6.28
C ARG A 94 -9.15 12.58 5.45
N LYS A 95 -8.83 11.34 5.09
CA LYS A 95 -7.58 10.96 4.43
C LYS A 95 -7.81 10.60 2.97
N PHE A 96 -6.71 10.53 2.23
CA PHE A 96 -6.64 9.91 0.92
C PHE A 96 -5.20 9.49 0.63
N ILE A 97 -5.04 8.62 -0.35
CA ILE A 97 -3.74 8.17 -0.84
C ILE A 97 -3.51 8.74 -2.23
N LEU A 98 -2.33 9.32 -2.44
CA LEU A 98 -1.81 9.63 -3.77
C LEU A 98 -0.77 8.61 -4.17
N ILE A 99 -0.84 8.16 -5.41
CA ILE A 99 0.12 7.24 -6.02
C ILE A 99 0.78 7.95 -7.20
N HIS A 100 2.10 7.86 -7.31
CA HIS A 100 2.83 8.46 -8.42
C HIS A 100 2.47 7.75 -9.73
N PRO A 101 2.21 8.48 -10.85
CA PRO A 101 1.85 7.86 -12.13
C PRO A 101 2.89 6.87 -12.68
N ASP A 102 4.17 7.10 -12.40
CA ASP A 102 5.27 6.24 -12.87
C ASP A 102 5.21 4.82 -12.30
N ILE A 103 4.40 4.57 -11.28
CA ILE A 103 4.16 3.23 -10.76
C ILE A 103 3.61 2.28 -11.84
N LEU A 104 2.98 2.82 -12.90
CA LEU A 104 2.46 2.04 -14.03
C LEU A 104 3.57 1.35 -14.84
N GLU A 105 4.81 1.84 -14.75
CA GLU A 105 5.98 1.24 -15.37
C GLU A 105 6.58 0.11 -14.52
N LYS A 106 6.12 -0.03 -13.28
CA LYS A 106 6.59 -1.05 -12.32
C LYS A 106 5.78 -2.34 -12.46
N ASP A 107 6.23 -3.42 -11.84
CA ASP A 107 5.47 -4.66 -11.81
C ASP A 107 4.28 -4.60 -10.83
N LEU A 108 3.38 -5.58 -10.94
CA LEU A 108 2.17 -5.62 -10.13
C LEU A 108 2.44 -5.86 -8.63
N PHE A 109 3.57 -6.49 -8.29
CA PHE A 109 3.97 -6.69 -6.90
C PHE A 109 4.40 -5.39 -6.24
N TYR A 110 5.20 -4.59 -6.96
CA TYR A 110 5.57 -3.26 -6.51
C TYR A 110 4.35 -2.39 -6.25
N ILE A 111 3.39 -2.43 -7.18
CA ILE A 111 2.17 -1.64 -7.04
C ILE A 111 1.36 -2.12 -5.83
N GLU A 112 1.25 -3.43 -5.59
CA GLU A 112 0.63 -3.95 -4.36
C GLU A 112 1.37 -3.44 -3.13
N ALA A 113 2.69 -3.59 -3.09
CA ALA A 113 3.53 -3.19 -1.96
C ALA A 113 3.30 -1.73 -1.60
N VAL A 114 3.40 -0.82 -2.56
CA VAL A 114 3.18 0.62 -2.35
C VAL A 114 1.75 0.89 -1.91
N VAL A 115 0.74 0.32 -2.55
CA VAL A 115 -0.66 0.59 -2.18
C VAL A 115 -0.98 0.06 -0.77
N PHE A 116 -0.47 -1.12 -0.41
CA PHE A 116 -0.67 -1.71 0.90
C PHE A 116 0.09 -0.95 1.99
N HIS A 117 1.30 -0.49 1.68
CA HIS A 117 2.08 0.40 2.54
C HIS A 117 1.28 1.64 2.92
N GLU A 118 0.73 2.34 1.92
CA GLU A 118 -0.04 3.55 2.17
C GLU A 118 -1.38 3.26 2.87
N LEU A 119 -2.01 2.11 2.59
CA LEU A 119 -3.20 1.67 3.32
C LEU A 119 -2.88 1.40 4.80
N ALA A 120 -1.72 0.80 5.11
CA ALA A 120 -1.29 0.59 6.48
C ALA A 120 -1.04 1.91 7.22
N HIS A 121 -0.42 2.90 6.57
CA HIS A 121 -0.33 4.27 7.11
C HIS A 121 -1.72 4.86 7.38
N CYS A 122 -2.60 4.84 6.37
CA CYS A 122 -3.88 5.54 6.43
C CYS A 122 -4.91 4.86 7.34
N LEU A 123 -4.96 3.53 7.41
CA LEU A 123 -6.00 2.81 8.13
C LEU A 123 -5.54 2.31 9.50
N LEU A 124 -4.27 1.93 9.61
CA LEU A 124 -3.74 1.27 10.80
C LEU A 124 -2.77 2.16 11.59
N GLY A 125 -2.40 3.33 11.06
CA GLY A 125 -1.49 4.27 11.72
C GLY A 125 -0.10 3.69 11.93
N ARG A 126 0.33 2.81 11.02
CA ARG A 126 1.71 2.31 11.05
C ARG A 126 2.64 3.44 10.64
N ASP A 127 3.79 3.53 11.29
CA ASP A 127 4.85 4.46 10.95
C ASP A 127 6.11 3.69 10.58
N HIS A 128 7.07 4.39 10.00
CA HIS A 128 8.43 3.91 9.78
C HIS A 128 9.18 3.87 11.12
N THR A 129 9.00 2.82 11.93
CA THR A 129 9.45 2.80 13.34
C THR A 129 10.87 2.24 13.56
N GLU A 130 11.41 1.40 12.67
CA GLU A 130 12.71 0.72 12.90
C GLU A 130 13.59 0.63 11.65
N GLU A 131 14.92 0.72 11.80
CA GLU A 131 15.90 0.58 10.71
C GLU A 131 15.78 -0.76 9.93
N LYS A 132 15.15 -1.79 10.51
CA LYS A 132 14.95 -3.12 9.91
C LYS A 132 13.53 -3.42 9.43
N SER A 133 12.69 -2.41 9.33
CA SER A 133 11.30 -2.56 8.89
C SER A 133 11.19 -2.73 7.37
N LEU A 134 10.39 -3.66 6.85
CA LEU A 134 10.07 -3.68 5.42
C LEU A 134 9.18 -2.49 5.01
N MET A 135 8.53 -1.80 5.97
CA MET A 135 8.00 -0.47 5.72
C MET A 135 9.11 0.49 5.23
N ASN A 136 10.35 0.30 5.69
CA ASN A 136 11.49 1.10 5.25
C ASN A 136 12.19 0.52 4.01
N PHE A 137 12.24 -0.80 3.85
CA PHE A 137 12.97 -1.44 2.75
C PHE A 137 12.17 -1.67 1.46
N SER A 138 10.84 -1.77 1.51
CA SER A 138 10.01 -2.22 0.37
C SER A 138 10.06 -1.29 -0.85
N GLN A 139 10.54 -0.05 -0.71
CA GLN A 139 10.68 0.88 -1.84
C GLN A 139 11.97 0.65 -2.64
N GLU A 140 13.04 0.10 -2.06
CA GLU A 140 14.37 0.07 -2.70
C GLU A 140 14.74 -1.27 -3.36
N ARG A 141 14.15 -2.41 -2.92
CA ARG A 141 14.48 -3.76 -3.44
C ARG A 141 13.24 -4.60 -3.70
N ASN A 142 12.62 -4.36 -4.84
CA ASN A 142 11.38 -4.99 -5.29
C ASN A 142 11.51 -6.48 -5.73
N THR A 143 12.71 -7.05 -5.79
CA THR A 143 12.89 -8.45 -6.21
C THR A 143 12.36 -9.45 -5.18
N ASP A 144 12.33 -9.05 -3.91
CA ASP A 144 12.10 -9.98 -2.79
C ASP A 144 10.68 -9.86 -2.24
N TYR A 145 9.90 -8.85 -2.67
CA TYR A 145 8.53 -8.65 -2.19
C TYR A 145 7.63 -9.88 -2.33
N PRO A 146 7.60 -10.59 -3.48
CA PRO A 146 6.79 -11.79 -3.58
C PRO A 146 7.15 -12.79 -2.48
N MET A 147 8.44 -12.98 -2.25
CA MET A 147 8.98 -13.96 -1.30
C MET A 147 8.69 -13.58 0.15
N LEU A 148 8.77 -12.30 0.46
CA LEU A 148 8.58 -11.76 1.80
C LEU A 148 7.15 -11.26 2.00
N ARG A 149 6.23 -11.48 1.05
CA ARG A 149 4.89 -10.89 1.09
C ARG A 149 4.18 -11.21 2.40
N THR A 150 4.19 -12.47 2.83
CA THR A 150 3.53 -12.85 4.08
C THR A 150 4.15 -12.14 5.29
N VAL A 151 5.48 -12.08 5.40
CA VAL A 151 6.20 -11.39 6.49
C VAL A 151 5.95 -9.87 6.44
N TYR A 152 5.95 -9.30 5.24
CA TYR A 152 5.62 -7.90 4.99
C TYR A 152 4.22 -7.57 5.48
N LEU A 153 3.24 -8.39 5.12
CA LEU A 153 1.86 -8.21 5.56
C LEU A 153 1.76 -8.33 7.09
N ASP A 154 2.40 -9.32 7.70
CA ASP A 154 2.41 -9.47 9.16
C ASP A 154 2.93 -8.20 9.83
N GLU A 155 4.01 -7.63 9.31
CA GLU A 155 4.52 -6.34 9.74
C GLU A 155 3.53 -5.19 9.51
N LEU A 156 2.92 -5.06 8.33
CA LEU A 156 1.89 -4.03 8.06
C LEU A 156 0.76 -4.10 9.08
N PHE A 157 0.42 -5.30 9.51
CA PHE A 157 -0.75 -5.59 10.32
C PHE A 157 -0.50 -5.60 11.84
N GLY A 158 0.73 -5.40 12.33
CA GLY A 158 0.96 -5.40 13.78
C GLY A 158 1.29 -6.74 14.38
N LEU A 159 1.54 -7.74 13.55
CA LEU A 159 1.96 -9.06 13.98
C LEU A 159 3.48 -9.13 14.10
N GLU A 160 3.95 -10.11 14.87
CA GLU A 160 5.37 -10.42 14.97
C GLU A 160 5.87 -10.93 13.63
N ALA A 161 6.84 -10.22 13.04
CA ALA A 161 7.47 -10.59 11.78
C ALA A 161 8.88 -11.10 12.08
N ASN A 162 9.14 -12.38 11.82
CA ASN A 162 10.48 -12.95 11.92
C ASN A 162 11.13 -12.99 10.53
N PHE A 163 12.07 -12.08 10.31
CA PHE A 163 12.78 -11.95 9.03
C PHE A 163 13.91 -12.97 8.88
N ASP A 164 14.38 -13.58 9.96
CA ASP A 164 15.49 -14.53 9.96
C ASP A 164 15.06 -15.95 9.51
N ASP A 165 13.75 -16.22 9.41
CA ASP A 165 13.18 -17.56 9.13
C ASP A 165 13.06 -17.91 7.64
N PHE A 166 13.41 -17.01 6.71
CA PHE A 166 13.29 -17.26 5.26
C PHE A 166 14.63 -17.62 4.61
N ASN A 167 14.95 -18.92 4.53
CA ASN A 167 16.03 -19.45 3.71
C ASN A 167 15.57 -19.70 2.25
N MET A 168 16.22 -19.06 1.29
CA MET A 168 15.75 -18.95 -0.11
C MET A 168 16.42 -19.95 -1.07
N GLN A 169 15.65 -20.48 -2.03
CA GLN A 169 16.16 -20.98 -3.31
C GLN A 169 15.34 -20.47 -4.51
N LEU A 170 15.95 -19.64 -5.37
CA LEU A 170 15.34 -19.19 -6.63
C LEU A 170 15.45 -20.29 -7.71
N GLY A 171 14.37 -20.50 -8.46
CA GLY A 171 14.38 -21.41 -9.62
C GLY A 171 14.08 -22.87 -9.30
N CYS A 172 13.13 -23.12 -8.41
CA CYS A 172 12.60 -24.46 -8.21
C CYS A 172 11.93 -25.00 -9.48
N GLY A 173 11.88 -26.33 -9.61
CA GLY A 173 11.07 -27.00 -10.63
C GLY A 173 9.59 -26.64 -10.54
N LYS A 174 8.79 -27.16 -11.47
CA LYS A 174 7.33 -27.05 -11.36
C LYS A 174 6.88 -27.74 -10.07
N PRO A 175 5.90 -27.17 -9.33
CA PRO A 175 5.31 -27.87 -8.19
C PRO A 175 4.79 -29.23 -8.65
N ALA A 176 4.96 -30.26 -7.81
CA ALA A 176 4.32 -31.54 -8.06
C ALA A 176 2.79 -31.34 -8.09
N ASP A 177 2.07 -32.16 -8.86
CA ASP A 177 0.61 -32.07 -8.95
C ASP A 177 -0.10 -32.25 -7.59
N SER A 178 0.62 -32.79 -6.59
CA SER A 178 0.14 -32.98 -5.21
C SER A 178 0.65 -31.94 -4.20
N SER A 179 1.39 -30.91 -4.61
CA SER A 179 1.91 -29.91 -3.68
C SER A 179 0.77 -29.06 -3.10
N GLU A 180 0.67 -29.00 -1.77
CA GLU A 180 -0.16 -28.00 -1.10
C GLU A 180 0.53 -26.63 -1.19
N PHE A 181 -0.16 -25.65 -1.76
CA PHE A 181 0.34 -24.29 -1.84
C PHE A 181 0.21 -23.62 -0.47
N LEU A 182 1.30 -23.02 0.00
CA LEU A 182 1.29 -22.12 1.15
C LEU A 182 0.59 -20.82 0.80
N GLU A 183 0.75 -20.38 -0.45
CA GLU A 183 0.09 -19.20 -0.99
C GLU A 183 -0.20 -19.41 -2.49
N ASP A 184 -1.38 -18.99 -2.96
CA ASP A 184 -1.71 -18.90 -4.39
C ASP A 184 -2.57 -17.65 -4.60
N VAL A 185 -2.00 -16.64 -5.26
CA VAL A 185 -2.60 -15.32 -5.44
C VAL A 185 -2.71 -14.99 -6.91
N LEU A 186 -3.86 -14.44 -7.31
CA LEU A 186 -4.10 -13.93 -8.66
C LEU A 186 -4.37 -12.43 -8.62
N TYR A 187 -3.45 -11.65 -9.19
CA TYR A 187 -3.56 -10.22 -9.37
C TYR A 187 -4.15 -9.89 -10.73
N ARG A 188 -5.13 -8.98 -10.74
CA ARG A 188 -5.71 -8.40 -11.95
C ARG A 188 -5.83 -6.89 -11.79
N SER A 189 -4.83 -6.14 -12.24
CA SER A 189 -4.85 -4.69 -12.16
C SER A 189 -4.17 -4.06 -13.36
N PHE A 190 -4.55 -2.82 -13.69
CA PHE A 190 -3.99 -2.07 -14.83
C PHE A 190 -3.98 -2.84 -16.15
N GLY A 191 -4.99 -3.70 -16.38
CA GLY A 191 -5.09 -4.54 -17.57
C GLY A 191 -4.09 -5.70 -17.64
N ARG A 192 -3.33 -5.95 -16.57
CA ARG A 192 -2.32 -7.00 -16.45
C ARG A 192 -2.79 -8.10 -15.52
N THR A 193 -2.34 -9.34 -15.75
CA THR A 193 -2.60 -10.46 -14.85
C THR A 193 -1.29 -11.06 -14.36
N LEU A 194 -1.19 -11.29 -13.06
CA LEU A 194 -0.05 -11.97 -12.45
C LEU A 194 -0.59 -13.05 -11.52
N ARG A 195 -0.18 -14.30 -11.74
CA ARG A 195 -0.41 -15.38 -10.77
C ARG A 195 0.89 -15.66 -10.03
N TYR A 196 0.79 -15.83 -8.73
CA TYR A 196 1.88 -16.09 -7.83
C TYR A 196 1.54 -17.29 -6.96
N SER A 197 2.48 -18.20 -6.75
CA SER A 197 2.28 -19.29 -5.80
C SER A 197 3.55 -19.62 -5.03
N ILE A 198 3.42 -19.89 -3.74
CA ILE A 198 4.46 -20.40 -2.84
C ILE A 198 4.14 -21.85 -2.50
N PHE A 199 5.14 -22.72 -2.57
CA PHE A 199 5.03 -24.12 -2.18
C PHE A 199 6.34 -24.61 -1.53
N PRO A 200 6.30 -25.64 -0.67
CA PRO A 200 7.51 -26.26 -0.14
C PRO A 200 8.38 -26.83 -1.27
N GLY A 201 9.70 -26.68 -1.18
CA GLY A 201 10.64 -27.31 -2.11
C GLY A 201 10.72 -28.82 -1.93
N ASP A 202 11.08 -29.54 -3.00
CA ASP A 202 11.14 -31.01 -3.03
C ASP A 202 12.34 -31.61 -2.26
N ASN A 203 13.15 -30.79 -1.56
CA ASN A 203 14.30 -31.30 -0.82
C ASN A 203 13.88 -31.84 0.55
N GLU A 204 13.86 -33.18 0.69
CA GLU A 204 13.57 -33.90 1.94
C GLU A 204 14.51 -33.56 3.11
N GLU A 205 15.66 -32.94 2.86
CA GLU A 205 16.68 -32.64 3.88
C GLU A 205 16.55 -31.27 4.55
N SER A 206 15.71 -30.35 4.03
CA SER A 206 15.46 -29.07 4.72
C SER A 206 14.02 -28.60 4.54
N SER A 207 13.23 -28.68 5.62
CA SER A 207 11.85 -28.17 5.72
C SER A 207 11.71 -26.65 5.61
N GLU A 208 12.77 -25.95 5.18
CA GLU A 208 12.90 -24.49 5.23
C GLU A 208 13.08 -23.84 3.85
N VAL A 209 13.07 -24.63 2.77
CA VAL A 209 13.21 -24.08 1.41
C VAL A 209 11.85 -23.90 0.78
N PHE A 210 11.48 -22.65 0.51
CA PHE A 210 10.25 -22.28 -0.19
C PHE A 210 10.52 -21.94 -1.65
N CYS A 211 9.61 -22.39 -2.51
CA CYS A 211 9.67 -22.21 -3.95
C CYS A 211 8.61 -21.20 -4.42
N VAL A 212 9.03 -20.35 -5.35
CA VAL A 212 8.18 -19.30 -5.93
C VAL A 212 7.96 -19.54 -7.41
N ASN A 213 6.70 -19.55 -7.84
CA ASN A 213 6.31 -19.53 -9.24
C ASN A 213 5.51 -18.26 -9.54
N SER A 214 5.95 -17.47 -10.52
CA SER A 214 5.26 -16.26 -10.97
C SER A 214 5.02 -16.33 -12.49
N ILE A 215 3.76 -16.13 -12.89
CA ILE A 215 3.34 -16.14 -14.29
C ILE A 215 2.68 -14.79 -14.59
N LEU A 216 3.37 -13.96 -15.36
CA LEU A 216 2.84 -12.71 -15.90
C LEU A 216 2.14 -12.99 -17.25
N LYS A 217 0.91 -12.50 -17.41
CA LYS A 217 0.12 -12.57 -18.64
C LYS A 217 -0.43 -11.20 -19.03
#